data_AF-U7VDM7-F1
#
_entry.id   AF-U7VDM7-F1
#
_cell.length_a   1.000
_cell.length_b   1.000
_cell.length_c   1.000
_cell.angle_alpha   90.00
_cell.angle_beta   90.00
_cell.angle_gamma   90.00
#
_symmetry.space_group_name_H-M   'P 1'
#
loop_
_entity.id
_entity.type
_entity.pdbx_description
1 polymer ?
#
loop_
_entity_poly.entity_id
_entity_poly.type
_entity_poly.pdbx_seq_one_letter_code
_entity_poly.pdbx_strand_id
1 'polypeptide(L)' 'IETANTAPIRADEKRNAEILGRIPAGRWGQTSDLVGGAIFLSSKAADYVNGHILAIDGGWLVR' A
#
# COMPACT_ATOMS: atom_id res chain seq x y z
N ILE A 1 -5.21 -0.23 0.44
CA ILE A 1 -5.20 -1.57 1.07
C ILE A 1 -6.63 -2.05 1.25
N GLU A 2 -6.89 -3.34 1.08
CA GLU A 2 -8.18 -3.99 1.26
C GLU A 2 -8.56 -4.11 2.75
N THR A 3 -9.21 -3.08 3.28
CA THR A 3 -9.65 -3.03 4.69
C THR A 3 -11.08 -2.51 4.78
N ALA A 4 -11.61 -2.39 6.00
CA ALA A 4 -12.89 -1.73 6.26
C ALA A 4 -12.89 -0.28 5.75
N ASN A 5 -11.78 0.45 5.90
CA ASN A 5 -11.67 1.85 5.48
C ASN A 5 -11.87 2.03 3.96
N THR A 6 -11.47 1.05 3.15
CA THR A 6 -11.60 1.10 1.69
C THR A 6 -12.78 0.27 1.17
N ALA A 7 -13.53 -0.41 2.04
CA ALA A 7 -14.67 -1.22 1.61
C ALA A 7 -15.72 -0.39 0.83
N PRO A 8 -16.12 0.84 1.25
CA PRO A 8 -17.11 1.62 0.52
C PRO A 8 -16.66 1.98 -0.90
N ILE A 9 -15.40 2.39 -1.08
CA ILE A 9 -14.88 2.82 -2.39
C ILE A 9 -14.58 1.65 -3.34
N ARG A 10 -14.30 0.47 -2.79
CA ARG A 10 -14.15 -0.77 -3.58
C ARG A 10 -15.49 -1.31 -4.07
N ALA A 11 -16.58 -1.05 -3.34
CA ALA A 11 -17.93 -1.46 -3.74
C ALA A 11 -18.51 -0.58 -4.87
N ASP A 12 -17.99 0.64 -5.06
CA ASP A 12 -18.28 1.47 -6.22
C ASP A 12 -17.40 1.03 -7.40
N GLU A 13 -18.00 0.31 -8.35
CA GLU A 13 -17.28 -0.28 -9.50
C GLU A 13 -16.51 0.76 -10.31
N LYS A 14 -17.10 1.95 -10.53
CA LYS A 14 -16.48 3.01 -11.33
C LYS A 14 -15.25 3.56 -10.60
N ARG A 15 -15.40 3.91 -9.32
CA ARG A 15 -14.30 4.42 -8.49
C ARG A 15 -13.21 3.39 -8.30
N ASN A 16 -13.59 2.12 -8.14
CA ASN A 16 -12.66 1.01 -8.01
C ASN A 16 -11.80 0.86 -9.27
N ALA A 17 -12.43 0.89 -10.46
CA ALA A 17 -11.71 0.82 -11.73
C ALA A 17 -10.79 2.03 -11.96
N GLU A 18 -11.24 3.25 -11.65
CA GLU A 18 -10.42 4.47 -11.73
C GLU A 18 -9.16 4.38 -10.86
N ILE A 19 -9.30 3.88 -9.63
CA ILE A 19 -8.18 3.72 -8.69
C ILE A 19 -7.23 2.61 -9.16
N LEU A 20 -7.75 1.44 -9.52
CA LEU A 20 -6.93 0.33 -9.99
C LEU A 20 -6.14 0.69 -11.25
N GLY A 21 -6.73 1.47 -12.17
CA GLY A 21 -6.04 1.96 -13.37
C GLY A 21 -4.85 2.88 -13.06
N ARG A 22 -4.80 3.46 -11.86
CA ARG A 22 -3.71 4.33 -11.39
C ARG A 22 -2.67 3.61 -10.54
N ILE A 23 -2.96 2.44 -9.98
CA ILE A 23 -1.99 1.63 -9.24
C ILE A 23 -1.17 0.80 -10.25
N PRO A 24 0.14 1.03 -10.42
CA PRO A 24 0.97 0.24 -11.33
C PRO A 24 0.94 -1.27 -11.08
N ALA A 25 0.86 -1.69 -9.81
CA ALA A 25 0.71 -3.10 -9.46
C ALA A 25 -0.63 -3.74 -9.89
N GLY A 26 -1.61 -2.94 -10.35
CA GLY A 26 -2.88 -3.42 -10.89
C GLY A 26 -3.81 -4.10 -9.88
N ARG A 27 -3.52 -3.98 -8.58
CA ARG A 27 -4.32 -4.58 -7.50
C ARG A 27 -4.35 -3.69 -6.28
N TRP A 28 -5.37 -3.87 -5.45
CA TRP A 28 -5.30 -3.35 -4.10
C TRP A 28 -4.24 -4.10 -3.29
N GLY A 29 -3.51 -3.37 -2.45
CA GLY A 29 -2.66 -4.01 -1.46
C GLY A 29 -3.50 -4.76 -0.42
N GLN A 30 -2.95 -5.84 0.11
CA GLN A 30 -3.49 -6.62 1.21
C GLN A 30 -2.71 -6.31 2.49
N THR A 31 -3.25 -6.65 3.66
CA THR A 31 -2.52 -6.48 4.93
C THR A 31 -1.18 -7.21 4.92
N SER A 32 -1.08 -8.36 4.25
CA SER A 32 0.15 -9.13 4.10
C SER A 32 1.28 -8.36 3.40
N ASP A 33 0.96 -7.40 2.51
CA ASP A 33 1.97 -6.59 1.82
C ASP A 33 2.71 -5.64 2.78
N LEU A 34 2.09 -5.29 3.93
CA LEU A 34 2.67 -4.40 4.93
C LEU A 34 3.62 -5.14 5.89
N VAL A 35 3.45 -6.45 6.04
CA VAL A 35 4.15 -7.25 7.06
C VAL A 35 5.67 -7.16 6.89
N GLY A 36 6.16 -7.31 5.66
CA GLY A 36 7.59 -7.23 5.37
C GLY A 36 8.17 -5.85 5.71
N GLY A 37 7.48 -4.77 5.34
CA GLY A 37 7.91 -3.40 5.64
C GLY A 37 7.89 -3.09 7.14
N ALA A 38 6.86 -3.54 7.85
CA ALA A 38 6.77 -3.38 9.30
C ALA A 38 7.87 -4.14 10.04
N ILE A 39 8.15 -5.39 9.64
CA ILE A 39 9.25 -6.18 10.20
C ILE A 39 10.59 -5.50 9.91
N PHE A 40 10.82 -5.08 8.66
CA PHE A 40 12.05 -4.41 8.27
C PHE A 40 12.32 -3.18 9.15
N LEU A 41 11.35 -2.26 9.24
CA LEU A 41 11.47 -1.03 10.02
C LEU A 41 11.57 -1.27 11.54
N SER A 42 11.08 -2.42 12.03
CA SER A 42 11.16 -2.80 13.46
C SER A 42 12.39 -3.67 13.78
N SER A 43 13.22 -3.97 12.79
CA SER A 43 14.36 -4.88 12.93
C SER A 43 15.70 -4.13 12.89
N LYS A 44 16.77 -4.82 13.28
CA LYS A 44 18.14 -4.31 13.15
C LYS A 44 18.57 -4.02 11.70
N ALA A 45 17.86 -4.57 10.71
CA ALA A 45 18.13 -4.27 9.30
C ALA A 45 17.88 -2.79 8.96
N ALA A 46 17.13 -2.07 9.80
CA ALA A 46 16.82 -0.65 9.65
C ALA A 46 17.58 0.25 10.65
N ASP A 47 18.63 -0.22 11.34
CA ASP A 47 19.32 0.54 12.41
C ASP A 47 19.87 1.91 11.96
N TYR A 48 20.13 2.09 10.66
CA TYR A 48 20.59 3.36 10.09
C TYR A 48 19.54 4.08 9.23
N VAL A 49 18.28 3.65 9.29
CA VAL A 49 17.14 4.30 8.62
C VAL A 49 16.35 5.09 9.66
N ASN A 50 16.39 6.42 9.57
CA ASN A 50 15.67 7.30 10.49
C ASN A 50 15.06 8.49 9.73
N GLY A 51 13.90 8.99 10.20
CA GLY A 51 13.18 10.09 9.57
C GLY A 51 12.63 9.80 8.17
N HIS A 52 12.54 8.52 7.79
CA HIS A 52 12.14 8.10 6.45
C HIS A 52 10.68 7.62 6.39
N ILE A 53 10.01 7.90 5.28
CA ILE A 53 8.66 7.39 4.98
C ILE A 53 8.79 6.33 3.88
N LEU A 54 8.55 5.07 4.23
CA LEU A 54 8.50 3.96 3.28
C LEU A 54 7.07 3.83 2.73
N ALA A 55 6.87 4.20 1.47
CA ALA A 55 5.59 3.99 0.78
C ALA A 55 5.44 2.52 0.36
N ILE A 56 4.34 1.89 0.79
CA ILE A 56 3.93 0.53 0.38
C ILE A 56 2.57 0.64 -0.28
N ASP A 57 2.57 1.06 -1.55
CA ASP A 57 1.36 1.55 -2.23
C ASP A 57 1.13 0.95 -3.62
N GLY A 58 1.94 -0.04 -4.02
CA GLY A 58 1.86 -0.65 -5.34
C GLY A 58 2.28 0.28 -6.50
N GLY A 59 3.04 1.34 -6.19
CA GLY A 59 3.52 2.34 -7.15
C GLY A 59 2.59 3.55 -7.32
N TRP A 60 1.64 3.77 -6.40
CA TRP A 60 0.67 4.85 -6.51
C TRP A 60 1.33 6.25 -6.55
N LEU A 61 2.34 6.50 -5.71
CA LEU A 61 3.00 7.81 -5.64
C LEU A 61 3.93 8.13 -6.81
N VAL A 62 4.33 7.14 -7.60
CA VAL A 62 5.27 7.32 -8.73
C VAL A 62 4.55 7.54 -10.07
N ARG A 63 3.22 7.70 -10.06
CA ARG A 63 2.39 7.91 -11.25
C ARG A 63 1.57 9.21 -11.17
#